data_AF-A0AAW9L2M0-F1
#
_entry.id   AF-A0AAW9L2M0-F1
#
_cell.length_a   1.000
_cell.length_b   1.000
_cell.length_c   1.000
_cell.angle_alpha   90.00
_cell.angle_beta   90.00
_cell.angle_gamma   90.00
#
_symmetry.space_group_name_H-M   'P 1'
#
loop_
_entity.id
_entity.type
_entity.pdbx_description
1 polymer ?
#
loop_
_entity_poly.entity_id
_entity_poly.type
_entity_poly.pdbx_seq_one_letter_code
_entity_poly.pdbx_strand_id
1 'polypeptide(L)'
;MATTQSDTETVTDASNTDLDERDRRALEQYLTVLPAEGRAAGAPDLYTVVSQSGKSYLVDLRLGRCECPDAEHRDPDGGCKHVRRVEFATGARPVPGDADVTVDSHLGEHVQSVATDGGIIVAGDDGELVDDDGRPDDCDCGSWNADTDLPCWPCTNAGFETPAEDNQEGEF
;
A
#
# COMPACT_ATOMS: atom_id res chain seq x y z
N MET A 1 -30.68 49.63 -14.87
CA MET A 1 -29.60 48.79 -15.43
C MET A 1 -29.11 47.90 -14.32
N ALA A 2 -29.62 46.66 -14.23
CA ALA A 2 -29.10 45.63 -13.34
C ALA A 2 -29.66 44.30 -13.85
N THR A 3 -28.81 43.49 -14.46
CA THR A 3 -29.12 42.09 -14.75
C THR A 3 -28.02 41.26 -14.10
N THR A 4 -28.38 40.62 -12.99
CA THR A 4 -27.66 39.52 -12.36
C THR A 4 -28.00 38.23 -13.10
N GLN A 5 -27.00 37.43 -13.45
CA GLN A 5 -27.12 36.00 -13.80
C GLN A 5 -25.86 35.34 -13.22
N SER A 6 -25.93 34.87 -11.97
CA SER A 6 -26.29 33.50 -11.56
C SER A 6 -25.36 32.45 -12.15
N ASP A 7 -24.44 32.03 -11.28
CA ASP A 7 -23.56 30.88 -11.36
C ASP A 7 -24.29 29.62 -11.85
N THR A 8 -23.65 28.91 -12.76
CA THR A 8 -23.99 27.52 -13.09
C THR A 8 -22.75 26.71 -12.82
N GLU A 9 -22.59 26.31 -11.57
CA GLU A 9 -21.66 25.27 -11.16
C GLU A 9 -22.05 23.98 -11.89
N THR A 10 -21.22 23.60 -12.86
CA THR A 10 -21.42 22.38 -13.64
C THR A 10 -20.91 21.23 -12.79
N VAL A 11 -21.82 20.55 -12.10
CA VAL A 11 -21.57 19.25 -11.48
C VAL A 11 -21.30 18.26 -12.62
N THR A 12 -20.03 17.93 -12.85
CA THR A 12 -19.65 16.93 -13.85
C THR A 12 -19.90 15.54 -13.29
N ASP A 13 -20.91 14.93 -13.88
CA ASP A 13 -21.36 13.55 -13.76
C ASP A 13 -20.21 12.53 -13.94
N ALA A 14 -20.08 11.61 -12.98
CA ALA A 14 -19.05 10.58 -12.89
C ALA A 14 -19.40 9.33 -13.73
N SER A 15 -19.68 9.51 -15.02
CA SER A 15 -19.84 8.39 -15.95
C SER A 15 -19.39 8.73 -17.38
N ASN A 16 -18.11 9.09 -17.54
CA ASN A 16 -17.46 9.12 -18.84
C ASN A 16 -16.21 8.25 -18.79
N THR A 17 -16.25 7.09 -19.45
CA THR A 17 -15.17 6.11 -19.60
C THR A 17 -14.04 6.62 -20.52
N ASP A 18 -13.76 7.92 -20.46
CA ASP A 18 -12.66 8.56 -21.16
C ASP A 18 -11.56 8.84 -20.15
N LEU A 19 -10.55 7.96 -20.13
CA LEU A 19 -9.35 8.22 -19.34
C LEU A 19 -8.70 9.51 -19.78
N ASP A 20 -8.36 10.35 -18.81
CA ASP A 20 -7.52 11.51 -19.04
C ASP A 20 -6.23 11.07 -19.73
N GLU A 21 -5.77 11.87 -20.69
CA GLU A 21 -4.57 11.55 -21.47
C GLU A 21 -3.34 11.30 -20.59
N ARG A 22 -3.26 11.91 -19.40
CA ARG A 22 -2.16 11.66 -18.47
C ARG A 22 -2.31 10.35 -17.73
N ASP A 23 -3.54 9.91 -17.44
CA ASP A 23 -3.80 8.59 -16.86
C ASP A 23 -3.41 7.52 -17.89
N ARG A 24 -3.83 7.67 -19.15
CA ARG A 24 -3.39 6.81 -20.26
C ARG A 24 -1.87 6.75 -20.34
N ARG A 25 -1.19 7.89 -20.39
CA ARG A 25 0.28 7.93 -20.45
C ARG A 25 0.96 7.38 -19.20
N ALA A 26 0.34 7.47 -18.03
CA ALA A 26 0.85 6.87 -16.80
C ALA A 26 0.71 5.34 -16.81
N LEU A 27 -0.34 4.82 -17.43
CA LEU A 27 -0.58 3.38 -17.55
C LEU A 27 0.26 2.75 -18.67
N GLU A 28 0.38 3.39 -19.83
CA GLU A 28 0.98 2.79 -21.04
C GLU A 28 2.49 3.02 -21.18
N GLN A 29 3.04 4.11 -20.63
CA GLN A 29 4.46 4.39 -20.76
C GLN A 29 5.28 3.64 -19.71
N TYR A 30 6.40 3.05 -20.14
CA TYR A 30 7.42 2.50 -19.23
C TYR A 30 7.91 3.57 -18.23
N LEU A 31 7.42 3.45 -17.00
CA LEU A 31 7.78 4.30 -15.88
C LEU A 31 8.05 3.40 -14.67
N THR A 32 9.31 3.26 -14.29
CA THR A 32 9.70 2.42 -13.16
C THR A 32 9.55 3.20 -11.87
N VAL A 33 8.79 2.68 -10.90
CA VAL A 33 8.54 3.33 -9.60
C VAL A 33 9.37 2.64 -8.53
N LEU A 34 10.25 3.37 -7.86
CA LEU A 34 11.21 2.82 -6.89
C LEU A 34 11.02 3.48 -5.51
N PRO A 35 10.44 2.79 -4.51
CA PRO A 35 10.11 3.38 -3.20
C PRO A 35 11.32 3.53 -2.26
N ALA A 36 12.31 2.63 -2.33
CA ALA A 36 13.41 2.56 -1.36
C ALA A 36 14.78 2.88 -1.98
N GLU A 37 14.80 3.49 -3.16
CA GLU A 37 16.02 3.74 -3.92
C GLU A 37 16.28 5.23 -4.18
N GLY A 38 17.57 5.54 -4.39
CA GLY A 38 18.02 6.88 -4.77
C GLY A 38 17.63 7.93 -3.73
N ARG A 39 16.91 8.95 -4.18
CA ARG A 39 16.50 10.09 -3.33
C ARG A 39 15.30 9.78 -2.43
N ALA A 40 14.61 8.66 -2.66
CA ALA A 40 13.50 8.19 -1.84
C ALA A 40 13.94 7.26 -0.69
N ALA A 41 15.20 6.84 -0.67
CA ALA A 41 15.71 5.87 0.30
C ALA A 41 15.46 6.32 1.76
N GLY A 42 14.77 5.47 2.54
CA GLY A 42 14.48 5.71 3.95
C GLY A 42 13.36 6.71 4.22
N ALA A 43 12.64 7.18 3.20
CA ALA A 43 11.52 8.11 3.36
C ALA A 43 10.21 7.47 2.86
N PRO A 44 9.21 7.29 3.74
CA PRO A 44 7.91 6.76 3.34
C PRO A 44 7.21 7.75 2.39
N ASP A 45 6.39 7.20 1.49
CA ASP A 45 5.62 7.94 0.49
C ASP A 45 6.43 8.76 -0.53
N LEU A 46 7.77 8.66 -0.48
CA LEU A 46 8.64 9.17 -1.54
C LEU A 46 8.99 8.05 -2.51
N TYR A 47 9.01 8.39 -3.79
CA TYR A 47 9.29 7.45 -4.86
C TYR A 47 10.22 8.10 -5.88
N THR A 48 11.25 7.35 -6.30
CA THR A 48 12.04 7.71 -7.48
C THR A 48 11.37 7.10 -8.70
N VAL A 49 10.91 7.93 -9.63
CA VAL A 49 10.31 7.47 -10.89
C VAL A 49 11.30 7.61 -12.03
N VAL A 50 11.69 6.51 -12.67
CA VAL A 50 12.56 6.49 -13.84
C VAL A 50 11.72 6.43 -15.11
N SER A 51 11.89 7.42 -15.99
CA SER A 51 11.19 7.49 -17.27
C SER A 51 11.93 6.75 -18.39
N GLN A 52 11.22 6.40 -19.47
CA GLN A 52 11.81 5.90 -20.73
C GLN A 52 13.02 6.72 -21.23
N SER A 53 13.05 8.02 -20.93
CA SER A 53 14.14 8.90 -21.35
C SER A 53 15.43 8.71 -20.52
N GLY A 54 15.41 7.83 -19.51
CA GLY A 54 16.48 7.65 -18.52
C GLY A 54 16.50 8.72 -17.43
N LYS A 55 15.66 9.76 -17.52
CA LYS A 55 15.53 10.77 -16.46
C LYS A 55 14.75 10.21 -15.29
N SER A 56 15.23 10.48 -14.08
CA SER A 56 14.55 10.17 -12.83
C SER A 56 14.00 11.41 -12.16
N TYR A 57 12.82 11.29 -11.55
CA TYR A 57 12.14 12.36 -10.83
C TYR A 57 11.73 11.88 -9.45
N LEU A 58 11.87 12.74 -8.44
CA LEU A 58 11.32 12.45 -7.11
C LEU A 58 9.83 12.78 -7.11
N VAL A 59 9.03 11.88 -6.57
CA VAL A 59 7.58 12.01 -6.40
C VAL A 59 7.27 11.86 -4.91
N ASP A 60 6.58 12.84 -4.35
CA ASP A 60 5.97 12.79 -3.02
C ASP A 60 4.49 12.46 -3.21
N LEU A 61 4.13 11.20 -2.92
CA LEU A 61 2.76 10.73 -3.08
C LEU A 61 1.82 11.41 -2.07
N ARG A 62 2.29 11.60 -0.84
CA ARG A 62 1.51 12.21 0.25
C ARG A 62 1.08 13.64 -0.07
N LEU A 63 1.95 14.40 -0.75
CA LEU A 63 1.65 15.77 -1.17
C LEU A 63 1.16 15.87 -2.62
N GLY A 64 1.15 14.78 -3.37
CA GLY A 64 0.82 14.77 -4.80
C GLY A 64 1.82 15.56 -5.66
N ARG A 65 3.06 15.73 -5.20
CA ARG A 65 4.08 16.60 -5.83
C ARG A 65 5.11 15.80 -6.60
N CYS A 66 5.62 16.38 -7.67
CA CYS A 66 6.71 15.81 -8.44
C CYS A 66 7.68 16.90 -8.90
N GLU A 67 8.97 16.58 -8.98
CA GLU A 67 10.01 17.50 -9.46
C GLU A 67 10.11 17.58 -11.00
N CYS A 68 9.23 16.89 -11.73
CA CYS A 68 9.30 16.93 -13.18
C CYS A 68 8.82 18.29 -13.72
N PRO A 69 9.31 18.72 -14.91
CA PRO A 69 8.91 20.01 -15.50
C PRO A 69 7.40 20.15 -15.73
N ASP A 70 6.70 19.04 -15.96
CA ASP A 70 5.25 19.04 -16.15
C ASP A 70 4.49 19.41 -14.87
N ALA A 71 4.98 18.95 -13.72
CA ALA A 71 4.41 19.30 -12.42
C ALA A 71 4.73 20.75 -12.04
N GLU A 72 5.93 21.25 -12.33
CA GLU A 72 6.32 22.64 -12.05
C GLU A 72 5.35 23.67 -12.65
N HIS A 73 4.77 23.37 -13.83
CA HIS A 73 3.84 24.26 -14.50
C HIS A 73 2.37 24.04 -14.09
N ARG A 74 2.06 22.98 -13.36
CA ARG A 74 0.67 22.46 -13.21
C ARG A 74 0.32 21.95 -11.81
N ASP A 75 1.20 22.13 -10.83
CA ASP A 75 0.98 21.83 -9.41
C ASP A 75 0.03 22.88 -8.80
N PRO A 76 -1.00 22.48 -8.01
CA PRO A 76 -1.38 21.11 -7.61
C PRO A 76 -2.50 20.47 -8.46
N ASP A 77 -3.34 21.25 -9.15
CA ASP A 77 -4.61 20.75 -9.69
C ASP A 77 -4.47 19.90 -10.97
N GLY A 78 -3.36 20.02 -11.70
CA GLY A 78 -3.18 19.33 -12.99
C GLY A 78 -2.52 17.97 -12.88
N GLY A 79 -1.68 17.76 -11.86
CA GLY A 79 -0.84 16.56 -11.61
C GLY A 79 0.06 16.16 -12.79
N CYS A 80 1.23 15.57 -12.59
CA CYS A 80 1.98 15.02 -13.73
C CYS A 80 1.67 13.53 -13.94
N LYS A 81 2.10 12.97 -15.08
CA LYS A 81 2.00 11.52 -15.33
C LYS A 81 2.79 10.68 -14.30
N HIS A 82 3.83 11.24 -13.68
CA HIS A 82 4.66 10.50 -12.72
C HIS A 82 3.93 10.30 -11.38
N VAL A 83 3.18 11.30 -10.91
CA VAL A 83 2.33 11.17 -9.71
C VAL A 83 1.27 10.10 -9.96
N ARG A 84 0.55 10.19 -11.08
CA ARG A 84 -0.46 9.20 -11.49
C ARG A 84 0.09 7.79 -11.58
N ARG A 85 1.29 7.63 -12.15
CA ARG A 85 1.98 6.34 -12.22
C ARG A 85 2.21 5.75 -10.83
N VAL A 86 2.67 6.57 -9.89
CA VAL A 86 2.88 6.12 -8.50
C VAL A 86 1.54 5.74 -7.87
N GLU A 87 0.48 6.54 -8.04
CA GLU A 87 -0.86 6.22 -7.53
C GLU A 87 -1.37 4.86 -8.04
N PHE A 88 -1.22 4.59 -9.34
CA PHE A 88 -1.61 3.29 -9.91
C PHE A 88 -0.73 2.15 -9.43
N ALA A 89 0.59 2.37 -9.35
CA ALA A 89 1.53 1.32 -8.93
C ALA A 89 1.29 0.92 -7.46
N THR A 90 1.07 1.88 -6.58
CA THR A 90 0.83 1.64 -5.14
C THR A 90 -0.59 1.19 -4.84
N GLY A 91 -1.50 1.22 -5.82
CA GLY A 91 -2.92 0.93 -5.64
C GLY A 91 -3.70 2.06 -4.95
N ALA A 92 -3.08 3.23 -4.70
CA ALA A 92 -3.78 4.41 -4.19
C ALA A 92 -4.87 4.89 -5.16
N ARG A 93 -4.71 4.61 -6.46
CA ARG A 93 -5.74 4.77 -7.49
C ARG A 93 -5.97 3.44 -8.20
N PRO A 94 -7.22 2.98 -8.36
CA PRO A 94 -7.52 1.75 -9.07
C PRO A 94 -7.21 1.89 -10.56
N VAL A 95 -6.67 0.84 -11.17
CA VAL A 95 -6.54 0.76 -12.63
C VAL A 95 -7.93 0.56 -13.23
N PRO A 96 -8.36 1.41 -14.17
CA PRO A 96 -9.67 1.31 -14.82
C PRO A 96 -9.75 0.02 -15.66
N GLY A 97 -10.70 -0.87 -15.32
CA GLY A 97 -10.83 -2.19 -15.95
C GLY A 97 -11.42 -2.19 -17.36
N ASP A 98 -12.31 -1.23 -17.66
CA ASP A 98 -13.05 -1.17 -18.94
C ASP A 98 -12.42 -0.21 -19.96
N ALA A 99 -11.25 0.36 -19.66
CA ALA A 99 -10.60 1.31 -20.53
C ALA A 99 -9.78 0.62 -21.63
N ASP A 100 -9.88 1.13 -22.87
CA ASP A 100 -9.03 0.72 -23.99
C ASP A 100 -7.61 1.32 -23.83
N VAL A 101 -6.84 0.76 -22.89
CA VAL A 101 -5.44 1.13 -22.63
C VAL A 101 -4.57 -0.11 -22.48
N THR A 102 -3.37 -0.05 -23.05
CA THR A 102 -2.38 -1.12 -22.89
C THR A 102 -1.54 -0.85 -21.65
N VAL A 103 -1.95 -1.42 -20.51
CA VAL A 103 -1.20 -1.26 -19.25
C VAL A 103 0.21 -1.84 -19.39
N ASP A 104 1.21 -1.07 -19.01
CA ASP A 104 2.61 -1.51 -18.92
C ASP A 104 2.70 -2.75 -18.03
N SER A 105 3.27 -3.84 -18.57
CA SER A 105 3.40 -5.12 -17.86
C SER A 105 4.31 -5.06 -16.63
N HIS A 106 5.11 -4.00 -16.50
CA HIS A 106 5.97 -3.74 -15.33
C HIS A 106 5.33 -2.79 -14.30
N LEU A 107 4.04 -2.45 -14.47
CA LEU A 107 3.32 -1.64 -13.49
C LEU A 107 3.33 -2.35 -12.13
N GLY A 108 3.92 -1.68 -11.13
CA GLY A 108 3.93 -2.15 -9.75
C GLY A 108 5.03 -3.13 -9.38
N GLU A 109 5.96 -3.49 -10.29
CA GLU A 109 6.96 -4.54 -10.04
C GLU A 109 7.85 -4.31 -8.80
N HIS A 110 8.14 -3.05 -8.47
CA HIS A 110 9.06 -2.70 -7.37
C HIS A 110 8.38 -2.04 -6.18
N VAL A 111 7.06 -1.94 -6.17
CA VAL A 111 6.31 -1.49 -5.00
C VAL A 111 5.74 -2.72 -4.32
N GLN A 112 5.75 -2.73 -2.98
CA GLN A 112 5.07 -3.77 -2.25
C GLN A 112 3.57 -3.62 -2.50
N SER A 113 3.03 -4.44 -3.39
CA SER A 113 1.60 -4.58 -3.54
C SER A 113 1.08 -5.21 -2.25
N VAL A 114 0.35 -4.42 -1.46
CA VAL A 114 -0.66 -5.01 -0.57
C VAL A 114 -1.83 -5.41 -1.46
N ALA A 115 -1.59 -6.37 -2.35
CA ALA A 115 -2.65 -7.09 -2.99
C ALA A 115 -3.26 -7.94 -1.88
N THR A 116 -4.30 -7.43 -1.22
CA THR A 116 -5.32 -8.31 -0.68
C THR A 116 -5.98 -8.93 -1.89
N ASP A 117 -5.35 -9.95 -2.49
CA ASP A 117 -6.13 -10.90 -3.24
C ASP A 117 -7.16 -11.41 -2.26
N GLY A 118 -8.44 -11.22 -2.56
CA GLY A 118 -9.52 -11.82 -1.80
C GLY A 118 -9.45 -13.33 -1.98
N GLY A 119 -8.41 -13.97 -1.43
CA GLY A 119 -8.26 -15.40 -1.35
C GLY A 119 -9.43 -15.91 -0.53
N ILE A 120 -10.45 -16.40 -1.23
CA ILE A 120 -11.45 -17.26 -0.62
C ILE A 120 -10.67 -18.47 -0.10
N ILE A 121 -10.45 -18.51 1.21
CA ILE A 121 -10.19 -19.76 1.91
C ILE A 121 -11.46 -20.58 1.75
N VAL A 122 -11.46 -21.54 0.83
CA VAL A 122 -12.44 -22.62 0.88
C VAL A 122 -12.04 -23.44 2.09
N ALA A 123 -12.74 -23.22 3.21
CA ALA A 123 -12.62 -24.11 4.35
C ALA A 123 -13.08 -25.50 3.90
N GLY A 124 -12.13 -26.42 3.72
CA GLY A 124 -12.43 -27.83 3.85
C GLY A 124 -12.92 -28.08 5.28
N ASP A 125 -13.71 -29.13 5.48
CA ASP A 125 -14.24 -29.48 6.80
C ASP A 125 -13.18 -30.10 7.75
N ASP A 126 -11.91 -30.04 7.35
CA ASP A 126 -10.72 -30.55 8.02
C ASP A 126 -9.96 -29.49 8.83
N GLY A 127 -10.60 -28.35 9.11
CA GLY A 127 -10.07 -27.35 10.03
C GLY A 127 -10.02 -27.88 11.47
N GLU A 128 -8.86 -28.38 11.88
CA GLU A 128 -8.54 -28.59 13.29
C GLU A 128 -8.27 -27.23 13.94
N LEU A 129 -9.07 -26.88 14.96
CA LEU A 129 -8.73 -25.79 15.86
C LEU A 129 -7.52 -26.25 16.67
N VAL A 130 -6.33 -25.88 16.22
CA VAL A 130 -5.15 -25.98 17.08
C VAL A 130 -5.35 -24.89 18.14
N ASP A 131 -5.38 -25.27 19.42
CA ASP A 131 -5.32 -24.34 20.56
C ASP A 131 -3.92 -23.71 20.66
N ASP A 132 -3.36 -23.30 19.51
CA ASP A 132 -2.11 -22.56 19.40
C ASP A 132 -2.47 -21.08 19.51
N ASP A 133 -2.31 -20.54 20.73
CA ASP A 133 -2.48 -19.10 20.99
C ASP A 133 -1.39 -18.23 20.31
N GLY A 134 -0.64 -18.79 19.34
CA GLY A 134 0.45 -18.13 18.62
C GLY A 134 1.68 -17.87 19.49
N ARG A 135 1.81 -18.59 20.61
CA ARG A 135 2.88 -18.40 21.58
C ARG A 135 4.11 -19.24 21.20
N PRO A 136 5.35 -18.75 21.46
CA PRO A 136 6.56 -19.53 21.18
C PRO A 136 6.62 -20.86 21.95
N ASP A 137 7.03 -21.94 21.28
CA ASP A 137 7.21 -23.28 21.85
C ASP A 137 8.25 -23.34 22.99
N ASP A 138 9.16 -22.36 23.04
CA ASP A 138 10.20 -22.23 24.07
C ASP A 138 9.75 -21.41 25.29
N CYS A 139 8.44 -21.15 25.42
CA CYS A 139 7.85 -20.55 26.60
C CYS A 139 7.80 -21.55 27.77
N ASP A 140 8.94 -21.77 28.42
CA ASP A 140 9.06 -22.51 29.69
C ASP A 140 8.58 -21.62 30.87
N CYS A 141 7.30 -21.23 30.83
CA CYS A 141 6.62 -20.50 31.89
C CYS A 141 5.99 -21.51 32.85
N GLY A 142 6.19 -21.36 34.16
CA GLY A 142 5.71 -22.35 35.12
C GLY A 142 6.52 -22.33 36.40
N SER A 143 7.36 -23.34 36.63
CA SER A 143 7.98 -23.60 37.94
C SER A 143 8.82 -22.46 38.54
N TRP A 144 9.45 -21.62 37.72
CA TRP A 144 10.34 -20.56 38.21
C TRP A 144 9.63 -19.24 38.50
N ASN A 145 8.47 -18.98 37.88
CA ASN A 145 7.71 -17.74 38.02
C ASN A 145 6.31 -17.91 38.63
N ALA A 146 5.83 -19.15 38.86
CA ALA A 146 4.48 -19.46 39.35
C ALA A 146 4.09 -18.73 40.66
N ASP A 147 5.06 -18.49 41.55
CA ASP A 147 4.83 -17.81 42.85
C ASP A 147 5.34 -16.36 42.87
N THR A 148 5.59 -15.76 41.71
CA THR A 148 6.19 -14.43 41.59
C THR A 148 5.35 -13.52 40.69
N ASP A 149 5.26 -12.23 41.02
CA ASP A 149 4.69 -11.19 40.14
C ASP A 149 5.62 -10.85 38.94
N LEU A 150 6.53 -11.76 38.55
CA LEU A 150 7.50 -11.53 37.49
C LEU A 150 6.96 -12.03 36.14
N PRO A 151 7.03 -11.21 35.08
CA PRO A 151 6.60 -11.62 33.75
C PRO A 151 7.54 -12.68 33.16
N CYS A 152 6.99 -13.64 32.42
CA CYS A 152 7.77 -14.63 31.67
C CYS A 152 8.44 -13.93 30.48
N TRP A 153 9.78 -13.80 30.52
CA TRP A 153 10.53 -13.00 29.54
C TRP A 153 10.28 -13.40 28.08
N PRO A 154 10.26 -14.71 27.70
CA PRO A 154 9.92 -15.12 26.34
C PRO A 154 8.54 -14.62 25.88
N CYS A 155 7.51 -14.72 26.73
CA CYS A 155 6.17 -14.23 26.46
C CYS A 155 6.12 -12.71 26.28
N THR A 156 6.72 -11.94 27.21
CA THR A 156 6.71 -10.47 27.12
C THR A 156 7.52 -9.96 25.94
N ASN A 157 8.63 -10.63 25.59
CA ASN A 157 9.41 -10.30 24.40
C ASN A 157 8.63 -10.59 23.10
N ALA A 158 7.76 -11.58 23.10
CA ALA A 158 6.84 -11.89 22.01
C ALA A 158 5.53 -11.07 22.04
N GLY A 159 5.35 -10.18 23.03
CA GLY A 159 4.20 -9.27 23.12
C GLY A 159 3.01 -9.79 23.94
N PHE A 160 3.15 -10.89 24.66
CA PHE A 160 2.12 -11.44 25.54
C PHE A 160 2.21 -10.88 26.96
N GLU A 161 1.06 -10.42 27.49
CA GLU A 161 0.94 -9.86 28.83
C GLU A 161 0.73 -10.93 29.92
N THR A 162 0.19 -12.10 29.54
CA THR A 162 0.00 -13.25 30.44
C THR A 162 1.04 -14.33 30.14
N PRO A 163 1.62 -14.99 31.16
CA PRO A 163 2.43 -16.20 30.96
C PRO A 163 1.60 -17.32 30.32
N ALA A 164 2.26 -18.25 29.61
CA ALA A 164 1.64 -19.50 29.20
C ALA A 164 1.26 -20.33 30.44
N GLU A 165 0.19 -21.12 30.34
CA GLU A 165 -0.11 -22.14 31.35
C GLU A 165 1.00 -23.19 31.33
N ASP A 166 1.32 -23.76 32.50
CA ASP A 166 2.37 -24.76 32.64
C ASP A 166 2.02 -25.95 31.73
N ASN A 167 2.85 -26.19 30.71
CA ASN A 167 2.75 -27.35 29.83
C ASN A 167 3.09 -28.59 30.66
N GLN A 168 2.18 -29.02 31.54
CA GLN A 168 2.20 -30.36 32.09
C GLN A 168 1.87 -31.29 30.93
N GLU A 169 2.93 -31.68 30.22
CA GLU A 169 2.90 -32.76 29.26
C GLU A 169 2.19 -33.94 29.94
N GLY A 170 1.00 -34.25 29.45
CA GLY A 170 0.24 -35.39 29.90
C GLY A 170 1.06 -36.65 29.66
N GLU A 171 1.60 -37.23 30.72
CA GLU A 171 1.70 -38.68 30.83
C GLU A 171 0.28 -39.23 30.57
N PHE A 172 0.09 -39.97 29.47
CA PHE A 172 -0.52 -41.32 29.38
C PHE A 172 -0.74 -41.72 27.91
#